data_AF-A0A4Q7BJQ6-F1
#
_entry.id   AF-A0A4Q7BJQ6-F1
#
_cell.length_a   1.000
_cell.length_b   1.000
_cell.length_c   1.000
_cell.angle_alpha   90.00
_cell.angle_beta   90.00
_cell.angle_gamma   90.00
#
_symmetry.space_group_name_H-M   'P 1'
#
loop_
_entity.id
_entity.type
_entity.pdbx_description
1 polymer ?
#
loop_
_entity_poly.entity_id
_entity_poly.type
_entity_poly.pdbx_seq_one_letter_code
_entity_poly.pdbx_strand_id
1 'polypeptide(L)'
;MKIMNYLWELMGKNSGQLQTLLAIIGLTCALIAAVYAKRQIKLSQDQRLFELKLSILNTAYECKELIYEMKFRNENLKSKYGEMLNLRGQSLNTNLDGYDYNYHEYFKLILGPLEQPEEVVEQLIFEIKDENIKNNLQEFEKHLNLLCTIKGGIYTANCGYLRRIVEMERMLTK
;
A
#
# COMPACT_ATOMS: atom_id res chain seq x y z
N MET A 1 -63.62 -10.61 29.52
CA MET A 1 -63.18 -10.64 30.93
C MET A 1 -62.98 -12.06 31.47
N LYS A 2 -63.97 -12.98 31.39
CA LYS A 2 -63.84 -14.37 31.90
C LYS A 2 -62.71 -15.19 31.24
N ILE A 3 -62.50 -15.08 29.93
CA ILE A 3 -61.43 -15.80 29.21
C ILE A 3 -60.03 -15.33 29.64
N MET A 4 -59.86 -14.03 29.87
CA MET A 4 -58.58 -13.45 30.29
C MET A 4 -58.21 -13.89 31.71
N ASN A 5 -59.20 -13.95 32.62
CA ASN A 5 -59.01 -14.46 33.98
C ASN A 5 -58.72 -15.97 33.99
N TYR A 6 -59.37 -16.75 33.12
CA TYR A 6 -59.10 -18.17 32.95
C TYR A 6 -57.68 -18.42 32.41
N LEU A 7 -57.25 -17.68 31.39
CA LEU A 7 -55.88 -17.73 30.87
C LEU A 7 -54.84 -17.30 31.92
N TRP A 8 -55.16 -16.29 32.73
CA TRP A 8 -54.28 -15.81 33.80
C TRP A 8 -54.10 -16.85 34.91
N GLU A 9 -55.17 -17.51 35.36
CA GLU A 9 -55.06 -18.62 36.32
C GLU A 9 -54.29 -19.82 35.76
N LEU A 10 -54.47 -20.12 34.46
CA LEU A 10 -53.80 -21.24 33.79
C LEU A 10 -52.30 -20.95 33.57
N MET A 11 -51.95 -19.69 33.25
CA MET A 11 -50.56 -19.22 33.22
C MET A 11 -49.93 -19.18 34.62
N GLY A 12 -50.69 -18.77 35.65
CA GLY A 12 -50.23 -18.74 37.04
C GLY A 12 -49.93 -20.14 37.59
N LYS A 13 -50.81 -21.12 37.32
CA LYS A 13 -50.61 -22.53 37.72
C LYS A 13 -49.42 -23.20 37.02
N ASN A 14 -49.12 -22.81 35.79
CA ASN A 14 -48.03 -23.37 34.98
C ASN A 14 -46.83 -22.41 34.82
N SER A 15 -46.74 -21.37 35.64
CA SER A 15 -45.78 -20.26 35.48
C SER A 15 -44.33 -20.73 35.42
N GLY A 16 -43.95 -21.72 36.25
CA GLY A 16 -42.58 -22.27 36.23
C GLY A 16 -42.24 -23.02 34.95
N GLN A 17 -43.20 -23.73 34.35
CA GLN A 17 -43.03 -24.43 33.07
C GLN A 17 -42.93 -23.43 31.91
N LEU A 18 -43.77 -22.39 31.90
CA LEU A 18 -43.71 -21.30 30.93
C LEU A 18 -42.38 -20.53 31.02
N GLN A 19 -41.92 -20.23 32.24
CA GLN A 19 -40.63 -19.58 32.47
C GLN A 19 -39.47 -20.46 31.98
N THR A 20 -39.54 -21.77 32.20
CA THR A 20 -38.53 -22.73 31.71
C THR A 20 -38.52 -22.80 30.18
N LEU A 21 -39.69 -22.84 29.54
CA LEU A 21 -39.81 -22.81 28.08
C LEU A 21 -39.23 -21.52 27.49
N LEU A 22 -39.59 -20.37 28.06
CA LEU A 22 -39.06 -19.07 27.63
C LEU A 22 -37.54 -18.98 27.85
N ALA A 23 -37.02 -19.54 28.95
CA ALA A 23 -35.59 -19.60 29.21
C ALA A 23 -34.85 -20.47 28.18
N ILE A 24 -35.40 -21.62 27.79
CA ILE A 24 -34.82 -22.48 26.74
C ILE A 24 -34.82 -21.78 25.39
N ILE A 25 -35.90 -21.09 25.03
CA ILE A 25 -35.99 -20.31 23.80
C ILE A 25 -34.93 -19.19 23.83
N GLY A 26 -34.85 -18.44 24.93
CA GLY A 26 -33.85 -17.39 25.12
C GLY A 26 -32.41 -17.90 25.01
N LEU A 27 -32.11 -19.06 25.62
CA LEU A 27 -30.80 -19.69 25.55
C LEU A 27 -30.47 -20.12 24.11
N THR A 28 -31.44 -20.69 23.40
CA THR A 28 -31.26 -21.11 22.00
C THR A 28 -31.01 -19.91 21.09
N CYS A 29 -31.77 -18.83 21.25
CA CYS A 29 -31.54 -17.57 20.55
C CYS A 29 -30.16 -16.97 20.86
N ALA A 30 -29.72 -17.01 22.12
CA ALA A 30 -28.41 -16.52 22.53
C ALA A 30 -27.26 -17.33 21.91
N LEU A 31 -27.38 -18.66 21.85
CA LEU A 31 -26.41 -19.54 21.18
C LEU A 31 -26.31 -19.23 19.68
N ILE A 32 -27.46 -19.08 19.01
CA ILE A 32 -27.51 -18.70 17.60
C ILE A 32 -26.84 -17.34 17.40
N ALA A 33 -27.19 -16.34 18.21
CA ALA A 33 -26.60 -15.00 18.14
C ALA A 33 -25.07 -15.03 18.33
N ALA A 34 -24.56 -15.83 19.27
CA ALA A 34 -23.13 -15.99 19.50
C ALA A 34 -22.40 -16.61 18.29
N VAL A 35 -23.00 -17.62 17.65
CA VAL A 35 -22.46 -18.23 16.43
C VAL A 35 -22.45 -17.24 15.26
N TYR A 36 -23.53 -16.47 15.09
CA TYR A 36 -23.61 -15.43 14.07
C TYR A 36 -22.58 -14.32 14.31
N ALA A 37 -22.44 -13.83 15.53
CA ALA A 37 -21.42 -12.85 15.90
C ALA A 37 -20.01 -13.35 15.57
N LYS A 38 -19.69 -14.61 15.90
CA LYS A 38 -18.39 -15.22 15.56
C LYS A 38 -18.15 -15.26 14.04
N ARG A 39 -19.17 -15.60 13.25
CA ARG A 39 -19.08 -15.60 11.78
C ARG A 39 -18.89 -14.18 11.24
N GLN A 40 -19.60 -13.20 11.79
CA GLN A 40 -19.52 -11.81 11.38
C GLN A 40 -18.15 -11.20 11.68
N ILE A 41 -17.57 -11.51 12.85
CA ILE A 41 -16.20 -11.09 13.20
C ILE A 41 -15.20 -11.66 12.19
N LYS A 42 -15.31 -12.95 11.86
CA LYS A 42 -14.41 -13.58 10.88
C LYS A 42 -14.52 -12.91 9.50
N LEU A 43 -15.75 -12.71 9.01
CA LEU A 43 -15.99 -12.04 7.73
C LEU A 43 -15.43 -10.62 7.71
N SER A 44 -15.59 -9.86 8.81
CA SER A 44 -15.03 -8.51 8.93
C SER A 44 -13.49 -8.51 8.90
N GLN A 45 -12.85 -9.49 9.55
CA GLN A 45 -11.40 -9.64 9.50
C GLN A 45 -10.90 -10.02 8.10
N ASP A 46 -11.58 -10.96 7.44
CA ASP A 46 -11.24 -11.38 6.07
C ASP A 46 -11.38 -10.21 5.08
N GLN A 47 -12.45 -9.40 5.21
CA GLN A 47 -12.65 -8.20 4.39
C GLN A 47 -11.55 -7.16 4.63
N ARG A 48 -11.23 -6.85 5.89
CA ARG A 48 -10.16 -5.90 6.23
C ARG A 48 -8.82 -6.36 5.68
N LEU A 49 -8.54 -7.67 5.74
CA LEU A 49 -7.32 -8.25 5.18
C LEU A 49 -7.25 -8.06 3.65
N PHE A 50 -8.37 -8.27 2.96
CA PHE A 50 -8.47 -8.05 1.52
C PHE A 50 -8.26 -6.58 1.15
N GLU A 51 -8.94 -5.65 1.82
CA GLU A 51 -8.79 -4.21 1.61
C GLU A 51 -7.35 -3.76 1.83
N LEU A 52 -6.69 -4.29 2.86
CA LEU A 52 -5.31 -3.96 3.18
C LEU A 52 -4.34 -4.51 2.11
N LYS A 53 -4.52 -5.76 1.66
CA LYS A 53 -3.76 -6.31 0.52
C LYS A 53 -3.88 -5.43 -0.72
N LEU A 54 -5.11 -5.01 -1.04
CA LEU A 54 -5.39 -4.17 -2.20
C LEU A 54 -4.73 -2.78 -2.06
N SER A 55 -4.80 -2.17 -0.88
CA SER A 55 -4.17 -0.88 -0.60
C SER A 55 -2.65 -0.93 -0.75
N ILE A 56 -2.01 -1.98 -0.24
CA ILE A 56 -0.56 -2.16 -0.34
C ILE A 56 -0.16 -2.38 -1.80
N LEU A 57 -0.88 -3.24 -2.54
CA LEU A 57 -0.61 -3.45 -3.97
C LEU A 57 -0.76 -2.15 -4.77
N ASN A 58 -1.85 -1.40 -4.56
CA ASN A 58 -2.06 -0.12 -5.25
C ASN A 58 -0.91 0.85 -4.95
N THR A 59 -0.54 1.00 -3.68
CA THR A 59 0.56 1.91 -3.28
C THR A 59 1.90 1.47 -3.85
N ALA A 60 2.17 0.16 -3.88
CA ALA A 60 3.39 -0.39 -4.47
C ALA A 60 3.44 -0.14 -5.98
N TYR A 61 2.33 -0.32 -6.68
CA TYR A 61 2.24 -0.02 -8.11
C TYR A 61 2.40 1.47 -8.42
N GLU A 62 1.82 2.36 -7.62
CA GLU A 62 2.06 3.80 -7.74
C GLU A 62 3.55 4.14 -7.55
N CYS A 63 4.22 3.53 -6.57
CA CYS A 63 5.66 3.73 -6.39
C CYS A 63 6.46 3.24 -7.60
N LYS A 64 6.10 2.07 -8.15
CA LYS A 64 6.72 1.50 -9.35
C LYS A 64 6.54 2.42 -10.57
N GLU A 65 5.35 2.96 -10.76
CA GLU A 65 5.06 3.89 -11.85
C GLU A 65 5.85 5.19 -11.71
N LEU A 66 5.95 5.76 -10.50
CA LEU A 66 6.75 6.94 -10.23
C LEU A 66 8.24 6.71 -10.52
N ILE A 67 8.80 5.57 -10.08
CA ILE A 67 10.20 5.20 -10.37
C ILE A 67 10.41 5.07 -11.88
N TYR A 68 9.49 4.37 -12.57
CA TYR A 68 9.56 4.19 -14.02
C TYR A 68 9.53 5.54 -14.76
N GLU A 69 8.63 6.43 -14.39
CA GLU A 69 8.51 7.76 -14.98
C GLU A 69 9.79 8.58 -14.76
N MET A 70 10.37 8.54 -13.56
CA MET A 70 11.64 9.22 -13.28
C MET A 70 12.78 8.68 -14.14
N LYS A 71 12.92 7.36 -14.26
CA LYS A 71 13.92 6.72 -15.13
C LYS A 71 13.74 7.13 -16.59
N PHE A 72 12.50 7.09 -17.09
CA PHE A 72 12.19 7.47 -18.47
C PHE A 72 12.52 8.95 -18.74
N ARG A 73 12.13 9.84 -17.83
CA ARG A 73 12.47 11.28 -17.93
C ARG A 73 13.99 11.50 -17.90
N ASN A 74 14.72 10.75 -17.07
CA ASN A 74 16.17 10.85 -16.97
C ASN A 74 16.88 10.41 -18.26
N GLU A 75 16.44 9.30 -18.87
CA GLU A 75 16.99 8.84 -20.16
C GLU A 75 16.68 9.83 -21.30
N ASN A 76 15.47 10.39 -21.34
CA ASN A 76 15.13 11.44 -22.31
C ASN A 76 16.01 12.69 -22.13
N LEU A 77 16.27 13.09 -20.89
CA LEU A 77 17.13 14.21 -20.58
C LEU A 77 18.58 13.94 -21.01
N LYS A 78 19.09 12.75 -20.69
CA LYS A 78 20.42 12.28 -21.10
C LYS A 78 20.59 12.29 -22.62
N SER A 79 19.58 11.83 -23.38
CA SER A 79 19.59 11.88 -24.85
C SER A 79 19.68 13.33 -25.36
N LYS A 80 18.80 14.21 -24.88
CA LYS A 80 18.82 15.64 -25.26
C LYS A 80 20.14 16.32 -24.92
N TYR A 81 20.67 16.03 -23.73
CA TYR A 81 21.95 16.59 -23.29
C TYR A 81 23.12 16.05 -24.14
N GLY A 82 23.08 14.77 -24.52
CA GLY A 82 24.04 14.17 -25.44
C GLY A 82 24.05 14.85 -26.81
N GLU A 83 22.88 15.13 -27.38
CA GLU A 83 22.77 15.89 -28.64
C GLU A 83 23.39 17.29 -28.51
N MET A 84 23.13 17.99 -27.40
CA MET A 84 23.70 19.32 -27.17
C MET A 84 25.22 19.30 -26.96
N LEU A 85 25.75 18.31 -26.26
CA LEU A 85 27.20 18.15 -26.08
C LEU A 85 27.87 17.92 -27.44
N ASN A 86 27.26 17.10 -28.31
CA ASN A 86 27.78 16.85 -29.66
C ASN A 86 27.86 18.15 -30.49
N LEU A 87 26.90 19.07 -30.36
CA LEU A 87 26.94 20.39 -31.00
C LEU A 87 28.12 21.25 -30.51
N ARG A 88 28.61 21.00 -29.28
CA ARG A 88 29.78 21.67 -28.68
C ARG A 88 31.08 20.88 -28.87
N GLY A 89 31.07 19.80 -29.66
CA GLY A 89 32.24 18.92 -29.87
C GLY A 89 32.61 18.08 -28.64
N GLN A 90 31.70 17.95 -27.67
CA GLN A 90 31.86 17.12 -26.48
C GLN A 90 30.98 15.86 -26.58
N SER A 91 31.17 14.90 -25.66
CA SER A 91 30.35 13.68 -25.60
C SER A 91 29.90 13.38 -24.17
N LEU A 92 28.98 12.44 -23.99
CA LEU A 92 28.58 11.97 -22.66
C LEU A 92 29.72 11.30 -21.87
N ASN A 93 30.81 10.91 -22.55
CA ASN A 93 32.02 10.35 -21.92
C ASN A 93 33.00 11.44 -21.48
N THR A 94 32.73 12.70 -21.81
CA THR A 94 33.52 13.84 -21.33
C THR A 94 33.28 14.01 -19.83
N ASN A 95 34.36 14.19 -19.07
CA ASN A 95 34.26 14.44 -17.63
C ASN A 95 33.54 15.77 -17.36
N LEU A 96 32.79 15.82 -16.27
CA LEU A 96 32.27 17.10 -15.78
C LEU A 96 33.43 17.96 -15.30
N ASP A 97 33.39 19.25 -15.61
CA ASP A 97 34.40 20.20 -15.13
C ASP A 97 34.44 20.22 -13.60
N GLY A 98 35.61 19.92 -13.03
CA GLY A 98 35.83 19.88 -11.59
C GLY A 98 35.40 18.58 -10.90
N TYR A 99 35.03 17.54 -11.66
CA TYR A 99 34.64 16.24 -11.11
C TYR A 99 35.38 15.07 -11.79
N ASP A 100 35.59 14.00 -11.02
CA ASP A 100 36.26 12.77 -11.50
C ASP A 100 35.34 11.82 -12.28
N TYR A 101 34.09 12.22 -12.54
CA TYR A 101 33.09 11.42 -13.23
C TYR A 101 32.57 12.10 -14.51
N ASN A 102 32.08 11.28 -15.45
CA ASN A 102 31.52 11.76 -16.71
C ASN A 102 30.00 12.01 -16.64
N TYR A 103 29.44 12.61 -17.71
CA TYR A 103 27.99 12.87 -17.77
C TYR A 103 27.16 11.59 -17.68
N HIS A 104 27.64 10.46 -18.21
CA HIS A 104 26.96 9.17 -18.12
C HIS A 104 26.81 8.71 -16.67
N GLU A 105 27.89 8.80 -15.90
CA GLU A 105 27.93 8.47 -14.47
C GLU A 105 27.08 9.44 -13.66
N TYR A 106 27.08 10.72 -14.01
CA TYR A 106 26.21 11.71 -13.38
C TYR A 106 24.72 11.36 -13.51
N PHE A 107 24.26 10.99 -14.71
CA PHE A 107 22.87 10.55 -14.92
C PHE A 107 22.54 9.25 -14.18
N LYS A 108 23.52 8.37 -13.94
CA LYS A 108 23.36 7.17 -13.11
C LYS A 108 23.27 7.52 -11.63
N LEU A 109 24.11 8.43 -11.13
CA LEU A 109 24.11 8.91 -9.75
C LEU A 109 22.79 9.59 -9.36
N ILE A 110 22.11 10.22 -10.32
CA ILE A 110 20.77 10.78 -10.11
C ILE A 110 19.74 9.70 -9.77
N LEU A 111 19.85 8.52 -10.40
CA LEU A 111 18.89 7.43 -10.23
C LEU A 111 19.26 6.47 -9.10
N GLY A 112 20.52 6.46 -8.64
CA GLY A 112 20.98 5.60 -7.55
C GLY A 112 20.07 5.59 -6.30
N PRO A 113 19.55 6.72 -5.81
CA PRO A 113 18.61 6.76 -4.69
C PRO A 113 17.29 6.00 -4.92
N LEU A 114 16.95 5.61 -6.14
CA LEU A 114 15.74 4.85 -6.48
C LEU A 114 15.95 3.33 -6.51
N GLU A 115 17.20 2.84 -6.56
CA GLU A 115 17.50 1.40 -6.69
C GLU A 115 16.91 0.60 -5.51
N GLN A 116 17.20 1.02 -4.28
CA GLN A 116 16.67 0.35 -3.09
C GLN A 116 15.12 0.45 -2.98
N PRO A 117 14.48 1.62 -3.15
CA PRO A 117 13.03 1.73 -3.26
C PRO A 117 12.40 0.77 -4.26
N GLU A 118 13.00 0.61 -5.44
CA GLU A 118 12.50 -0.26 -6.50
C GLU A 118 12.56 -1.73 -6.09
N GLU A 119 13.72 -2.19 -5.60
CA GLU A 119 13.90 -3.57 -5.12
C GLU A 119 12.86 -3.94 -4.05
N VAL A 120 12.65 -3.06 -3.07
CA VAL A 120 11.68 -3.31 -1.98
C VAL A 120 10.25 -3.31 -2.50
N VAL A 121 9.90 -2.41 -3.42
CA VAL A 121 8.56 -2.39 -4.05
C VAL A 121 8.30 -3.66 -4.84
N GLU A 122 9.29 -4.15 -5.60
CA GLU A 122 9.15 -5.38 -6.39
C GLU A 122 9.03 -6.62 -5.50
N GLN A 123 9.83 -6.69 -4.44
CA GLN A 123 9.74 -7.76 -3.45
C GLN A 123 8.36 -7.77 -2.77
N LEU A 124 7.84 -6.61 -2.35
CA LEU A 124 6.51 -6.51 -1.74
C LEU A 124 5.41 -6.95 -2.70
N ILE A 125 5.46 -6.55 -3.97
CA ILE A 125 4.49 -7.00 -4.98
C ILE A 125 4.53 -8.51 -5.14
N PHE A 126 5.72 -9.12 -5.14
CA PHE A 126 5.90 -10.57 -5.24
C PHE A 126 5.29 -11.28 -4.01
N GLU A 127 5.65 -10.84 -2.80
CA GLU A 127 5.20 -11.45 -1.55
C GLU A 127 3.68 -11.35 -1.34
N ILE A 128 3.05 -10.26 -1.77
CA ILE A 128 1.58 -10.09 -1.60
C ILE A 128 0.80 -10.93 -2.62
N LYS A 129 1.38 -11.16 -3.80
CA LYS A 129 0.77 -12.00 -4.85
C LYS A 129 0.85 -13.49 -4.55
N ASP A 130 1.81 -13.92 -3.74
CA ASP A 130 1.92 -15.32 -3.36
C ASP A 130 0.81 -15.70 -2.37
N GLU A 131 -0.20 -16.43 -2.85
CA GLU A 131 -1.33 -16.91 -2.05
C GLU A 131 -0.89 -17.91 -0.95
N ASN A 132 0.31 -18.47 -1.05
CA ASN A 132 0.85 -19.39 -0.05
C ASN A 132 1.38 -18.68 1.20
N ILE A 133 1.65 -17.38 1.11
CA ILE A 133 2.15 -16.60 2.24
C ILE A 133 0.96 -16.18 3.12
N LYS A 134 0.81 -16.85 4.27
CA LYS A 134 -0.15 -16.48 5.31
C LYS A 134 0.33 -15.26 6.08
N ASN A 135 0.27 -14.10 5.44
CA ASN A 135 0.52 -12.83 6.10
C ASN A 135 -0.65 -12.47 7.03
N ASN A 136 -0.32 -12.10 8.26
CA ASN A 136 -1.31 -11.62 9.22
C ASN A 136 -1.57 -10.11 9.03
N LEU A 137 -2.63 -9.59 9.65
CA LEU A 137 -3.02 -8.19 9.53
C LEU A 137 -1.90 -7.20 9.92
N GLN A 138 -1.12 -7.52 10.96
CA GLN A 138 -0.06 -6.64 11.46
C GLN A 138 1.14 -6.57 10.50
N GLU A 139 1.46 -7.66 9.81
CA GLU A 139 2.52 -7.68 8.79
C GLU A 139 2.15 -6.79 7.61
N PHE A 140 0.90 -6.84 7.17
CA PHE A 140 0.43 -5.93 6.13
C PHE A 140 0.42 -4.47 6.57
N GLU A 141 0.05 -4.16 7.82
CA GLU A 141 0.15 -2.80 8.34
C GLU A 141 1.60 -2.30 8.37
N LYS A 142 2.57 -3.18 8.70
CA LYS A 142 4.00 -2.86 8.60
C LYS A 142 4.44 -2.59 7.15
N HIS A 143 4.02 -3.42 6.20
CA HIS A 143 4.31 -3.23 4.78
C HIS A 143 3.74 -1.91 4.25
N LEU A 144 2.51 -1.54 4.65
CA LEU A 144 1.92 -0.28 4.26
C LEU A 144 2.71 0.93 4.80
N ASN A 145 3.12 0.89 6.07
CA ASN A 145 3.94 1.95 6.66
C ASN A 145 5.31 2.07 5.98
N LEU A 146 5.93 0.93 5.63
CA LEU A 146 7.18 0.90 4.88
C LEU A 146 6.98 1.54 3.50
N LEU A 147 5.92 1.20 2.77
CA LEU A 147 5.60 1.81 1.47
C LEU A 147 5.37 3.31 1.56
N CYS A 148 4.67 3.80 2.58
CA CYS A 148 4.51 5.23 2.79
C CYS A 148 5.85 5.95 2.97
N THR A 149 6.78 5.33 3.70
CA THR A 149 8.14 5.86 3.90
C THR A 149 8.93 5.86 2.59
N ILE A 150 8.88 4.75 1.85
CA ILE A 150 9.54 4.61 0.54
C ILE A 150 9.00 5.64 -0.45
N LYS A 151 7.68 5.80 -0.51
CA LYS A 151 7.02 6.80 -1.36
C LYS A 151 7.52 8.21 -1.06
N GLY A 152 7.66 8.56 0.23
CA GLY A 152 8.27 9.83 0.66
C GLY A 152 9.74 9.98 0.20
N GLY A 153 10.51 8.89 0.26
CA GLY A 153 11.87 8.82 -0.27
C GLY A 153 11.93 9.07 -1.78
N ILE A 154 11.05 8.41 -2.56
CA ILE A 154 10.92 8.60 -4.01
C ILE A 154 10.59 10.05 -4.33
N TYR A 155 9.64 10.67 -3.62
CA TYR A 155 9.33 12.10 -3.82
C TYR A 155 10.53 13.01 -3.54
N THR A 156 11.28 12.74 -2.47
CA THR A 156 12.47 13.51 -2.13
C THR A 156 13.54 13.38 -3.22
N ALA A 157 13.76 12.15 -3.72
CA ALA A 157 14.64 11.90 -4.86
C ALA A 157 14.15 12.64 -6.11
N ASN A 158 12.85 12.68 -6.37
CA ASN A 158 12.25 13.41 -7.48
C ASN A 158 12.46 14.92 -7.38
N CYS A 159 12.30 15.51 -6.20
CA CYS A 159 12.62 16.92 -5.99
C CYS A 159 14.11 17.21 -6.21
N GLY A 160 14.99 16.34 -5.74
CA GLY A 160 16.44 16.42 -6.00
C GLY A 160 16.78 16.33 -7.49
N TYR A 161 16.12 15.41 -8.20
CA TYR A 161 16.21 15.27 -9.65
C TYR A 161 15.80 16.55 -10.36
N LEU A 162 14.59 17.06 -10.11
CA LEU A 162 14.08 18.29 -10.75
C LEU A 162 15.02 19.48 -10.54
N ARG A 163 15.59 19.63 -9.34
CA ARG A 163 16.58 20.68 -9.06
C ARG A 163 17.84 20.55 -9.93
N ARG A 164 18.35 19.32 -10.09
CA ARG A 164 19.51 19.02 -10.94
C ARG A 164 19.22 19.27 -12.42
N ILE A 165 18.00 19.04 -12.90
CA ILE A 165 17.59 19.42 -14.27
C ILE A 165 17.73 20.93 -14.46
N VAL A 166 17.18 21.71 -13.53
CA VAL A 166 17.24 23.18 -13.60
C VAL A 166 18.69 23.68 -13.58
N GLU A 167 19.56 23.05 -12.78
CA GLU A 167 20.99 23.37 -12.77
C GLU A 167 21.66 23.07 -14.12
N MET A 168 21.34 21.93 -14.73
CA MET A 168 21.81 21.58 -16.08
C MET A 168 21.31 22.56 -17.15
N GLU A 169 20.04 22.93 -17.14
CA GLU A 169 19.48 23.92 -18.08
C GLU A 169 20.17 25.30 -17.96
N ARG A 170 20.57 25.69 -16.75
CA ARG A 170 21.35 26.92 -16.50
C ARG A 170 22.78 26.83 -17.00
N MET A 171 23.42 25.67 -16.89
CA MET A 171 24.77 25.45 -17.44
C MET A 171 24.75 25.47 -18.98
N LEU A 172 23.64 25.08 -19.59
CA LEU A 172 23.44 25.09 -21.04
C LEU A 172 23.18 26.49 -21.63
N THR A 173 22.64 27.42 -20.85
CA THR A 173 22.30 28.79 -21.32
C THR A 173 23.44 29.80 -21.18
N LYS A 174 24.57 29.39 -20.59
CA LYS A 174 25.85 30.11 -20.63
C LYS A 174 26.72 29.58 -21.76
#